data_AF-A0A7V2PED4-F1
#
_entry.id   AF-A0A7V2PED4-F1
#
_cell.length_a   1.000
_cell.length_b   1.000
_cell.length_c   1.000
_cell.angle_alpha   90.00
_cell.angle_beta   90.00
_cell.angle_gamma   90.00
#
_symmetry.space_group_name_H-M   'P 1'
#
loop_
_entity.id
_entity.type
_entity.pdbx_description
1 polymer ?
#
loop_
_entity_poly.entity_id
_entity_poly.type
_entity_poly.pdbx_seq_one_letter_code
_entity_poly.pdbx_strand_id
1 'polypeptide(L)'
;MLPCPVGEVSDGYHTFDELYDHRHTLFVKLMNSHPDLSWKSRQHEDGSMYEGDWFIAGMNLPTGDISYHLEGHFWDLAKVQALDFAPAWDGHTAEDVLNRLSNWEQGI
;
A
#
# COMPACT_ATOMS: atom_id res chain seq x y z
N MET A 1 -14.16 -22.77 -8.75
CA MET A 1 -14.78 -21.49 -8.37
C MET A 1 -15.18 -21.62 -6.90
N LEU A 2 -14.81 -20.65 -6.06
CA LEU A 2 -15.20 -20.69 -4.64
C LEU A 2 -16.73 -20.56 -4.52
N PRO A 3 -17.36 -21.12 -3.48
CA PRO A 3 -18.81 -21.08 -3.31
C PRO A 3 -19.35 -19.70 -2.88
N CYS A 4 -18.47 -18.76 -2.53
CA CYS A 4 -18.79 -17.41 -2.12
C CYS A 4 -17.92 -16.38 -2.87
N PRO A 5 -18.31 -15.10 -2.89
CA PRO A 5 -17.44 -14.01 -3.31
C PRO A 5 -16.10 -14.06 -2.57
N VAL A 6 -15.01 -13.74 -3.27
CA VAL A 6 -13.64 -13.81 -2.69
C VAL A 6 -13.51 -12.94 -1.44
N GLY A 7 -14.12 -11.75 -1.43
CA GLY A 7 -14.10 -10.84 -0.29
C GLY A 7 -14.70 -11.42 1.00
N GLU A 8 -15.72 -12.27 0.87
CA GLU A 8 -16.42 -12.92 1.99
C GLU A 8 -15.70 -14.16 2.53
N VAL A 9 -14.61 -14.59 1.88
CA VAL A 9 -13.79 -15.69 2.40
C VAL A 9 -13.23 -15.27 3.76
N SER A 10 -13.50 -16.07 4.78
CA SER A 10 -13.09 -15.80 6.15
C SER A 10 -12.05 -16.80 6.65
N ASP A 11 -11.13 -16.31 7.47
CA ASP A 11 -10.19 -17.13 8.25
C ASP A 11 -10.76 -17.60 9.61
N GLY A 12 -12.03 -17.27 9.89
CA GLY A 12 -12.72 -17.52 11.16
C GLY A 12 -12.74 -16.33 12.13
N TYR A 13 -11.96 -15.28 11.85
CA TYR A 13 -11.90 -14.03 12.61
C TYR A 13 -12.25 -12.81 11.77
N HIS A 14 -11.76 -12.76 10.53
CA HIS A 14 -12.00 -11.71 9.57
C HIS A 14 -12.32 -12.29 8.20
N THR A 15 -13.02 -11.51 7.40
CA THR A 15 -13.16 -11.68 5.95
C THR A 15 -11.98 -11.03 5.23
N PHE A 16 -11.75 -11.39 3.97
CA PHE A 16 -10.72 -10.71 3.17
C PHE A 16 -11.03 -9.23 3.01
N ASP A 17 -12.29 -8.83 2.82
CA ASP A 17 -12.65 -7.41 2.72
C ASP A 17 -12.27 -6.64 3.99
N GLU A 18 -12.56 -7.19 5.18
CA GLU A 18 -12.13 -6.60 6.46
C GLU A 18 -10.61 -6.50 6.58
N LEU A 19 -9.87 -7.54 6.20
CA LEU A 19 -8.40 -7.52 6.25
C LEU A 19 -7.81 -6.50 5.26
N TYR A 20 -8.42 -6.30 4.09
CA TYR A 20 -7.99 -5.29 3.12
C TYR A 20 -8.24 -3.87 3.64
N ASP A 21 -9.40 -3.61 4.25
CA ASP A 21 -9.73 -2.31 4.84
C ASP A 21 -8.80 -1.97 6.02
N HIS A 22 -8.52 -2.95 6.89
CA HIS A 22 -7.53 -2.82 7.95
C HIS A 22 -6.14 -2.51 7.40
N ARG A 23 -5.69 -3.25 6.37
CA ARG A 23 -4.38 -3.05 5.74
C ARG A 23 -4.23 -1.66 5.14
N HIS A 24 -5.23 -1.19 4.39
CA HIS A 24 -5.22 0.17 3.81
C HIS A 24 -5.17 1.23 4.91
N THR A 25 -6.02 1.11 5.92
CA THR A 25 -6.05 2.05 7.05
C THR A 25 -4.73 2.09 7.81
N LEU A 26 -4.17 0.93 8.17
CA LEU A 26 -2.90 0.84 8.88
C LEU A 26 -1.75 1.43 8.06
N PHE A 27 -1.70 1.13 6.76
CA PHE A 27 -0.66 1.67 5.87
C PHE A 27 -0.76 3.19 5.72
N VAL A 28 -1.97 3.74 5.52
CA VAL A 28 -2.19 5.19 5.50
C VAL A 28 -1.73 5.85 6.80
N LYS A 29 -2.00 5.23 7.96
CA LYS A 29 -1.56 5.77 9.25
C LYS A 29 -0.04 5.74 9.39
N LEU A 30 0.62 4.69 8.91
CA LEU A 30 2.08 4.58 8.91
C LEU A 30 2.73 5.62 7.99
N MET A 31 2.18 5.82 6.79
CA MET A 31 2.65 6.83 5.87
C MET A 31 2.51 8.24 6.45
N ASN A 32 1.38 8.52 7.09
CA ASN A 32 1.13 9.81 7.73
C ASN A 32 2.05 10.06 8.94
N SER A 33 2.57 9.02 9.60
CA SER A 33 3.56 9.19 10.68
C SER A 33 4.99 9.36 10.16
N HIS A 34 5.25 9.04 8.90
CA HIS A 34 6.55 9.19 8.24
C HIS A 34 6.41 9.85 6.86
N PRO A 35 5.87 11.08 6.79
CA PRO A 35 5.55 11.72 5.52
C PRO A 35 6.80 11.94 4.65
N ASP A 36 7.96 12.14 5.26
CA ASP A 36 9.24 12.35 4.56
C ASP A 36 9.74 11.12 3.81
N LEU A 37 9.28 9.92 4.21
CA LEU A 37 9.59 8.67 3.54
C LEU A 37 8.49 8.25 2.57
N SER A 38 7.35 8.95 2.55
CA SER A 38 6.10 8.44 2.00
C SER A 38 5.62 9.25 0.81
N TRP A 39 5.04 8.56 -0.16
CA TRP A 39 4.51 9.16 -1.36
C TRP A 39 3.25 8.45 -1.84
N LYS A 40 2.47 9.12 -2.69
CA LYS A 40 1.34 8.55 -3.40
C LYS A 40 1.30 9.01 -4.84
N SER A 41 0.81 8.18 -5.75
CA SER A 41 0.59 8.55 -7.16
C SER A 41 -0.58 7.79 -7.74
N ARG A 42 -1.30 8.39 -8.70
CA ARG A 42 -2.33 7.70 -9.48
C ARG A 42 -1.76 6.98 -10.70
N GLN A 43 -0.59 7.40 -11.18
CA GLN A 43 0.03 6.84 -12.38
C GLN A 43 1.27 6.03 -12.01
N HIS A 44 1.49 4.95 -12.75
CA HIS A 44 2.72 4.18 -12.69
C HIS A 44 3.85 4.98 -13.35
N GLU A 45 5.08 4.50 -13.24
CA GLU A 45 6.26 5.17 -13.83
C GLU A 45 6.12 5.38 -15.35
N ASP A 46 5.47 4.44 -16.05
CA ASP A 46 5.21 4.49 -17.49
C ASP A 46 3.97 5.33 -17.89
N GLY A 47 3.31 5.95 -16.91
CA GLY A 47 2.08 6.71 -17.09
C GLY A 47 0.81 5.86 -17.21
N SER A 48 0.92 4.53 -17.09
CA SER A 48 -0.27 3.67 -17.00
C SER A 48 -1.02 3.90 -15.68
N MET A 49 -2.30 3.58 -15.68
CA MET A 49 -3.18 3.73 -14.52
C MET A 49 -3.94 2.43 -14.30
N TYR A 50 -4.21 2.10 -13.04
CA TYR A 50 -5.09 0.98 -12.72
C TYR A 50 -6.53 1.25 -13.19
N GLU A 51 -7.24 0.21 -13.63
CA GLU A 51 -8.68 0.32 -13.87
C GLU A 51 -9.43 0.47 -12.54
N GLY A 52 -10.41 1.38 -12.49
CA GLY A 52 -11.14 1.73 -11.27
C GLY A 52 -10.54 2.91 -10.50
N ASP A 53 -11.13 3.27 -9.36
CA ASP A 53 -10.61 4.35 -8.50
C ASP A 53 -9.58 3.77 -7.52
N TRP A 54 -8.32 3.71 -7.97
CA TRP A 54 -7.18 3.24 -7.19
C TRP A 54 -6.01 4.21 -7.28
N PHE A 55 -5.07 4.07 -6.36
CA PHE A 55 -3.78 4.76 -6.42
C PHE A 55 -2.67 3.90 -5.82
N ILE A 56 -1.42 4.22 -6.17
CA ILE A 56 -0.23 3.62 -5.58
C ILE A 56 0.18 4.46 -4.38
N ALA A 57 0.40 3.79 -3.26
CA ALA A 57 0.94 4.37 -2.05
C ALA A 57 2.25 3.66 -1.74
N GLY A 58 3.32 4.39 -1.42
CA GLY A 58 4.62 3.80 -1.17
C GLY A 58 5.47 4.54 -0.14
N MET A 59 6.49 3.84 0.35
CA MET A 59 7.48 4.38 1.27
C MET A 59 8.90 3.97 0.87
N ASN A 60 9.84 4.90 0.86
CA ASN A 60 11.25 4.68 0.59
C ASN A 60 12.00 4.37 1.91
N LEU A 61 11.88 3.15 2.41
CA LEU A 61 12.51 2.76 3.68
C LEU A 61 14.03 2.56 3.48
N PRO A 62 14.85 2.73 4.54
CA PRO A 62 16.27 2.38 4.49
C PRO A 62 16.53 0.90 4.14
N THR A 63 15.57 0.03 4.41
CA THR A 63 15.63 -1.41 4.11
C THR A 63 15.15 -1.77 2.71
N GLY A 64 14.64 -0.80 1.94
CA GLY A 64 14.10 -0.98 0.59
C GLY A 64 12.66 -0.46 0.47
N ASP A 65 12.25 -0.18 -0.77
CA ASP A 65 10.94 0.42 -1.05
C ASP A 65 9.79 -0.54 -0.72
N ILE A 66 8.66 -0.01 -0.24
CA ILE A 66 7.42 -0.78 -0.16
C ILE A 66 6.31 -0.02 -0.87
N SER A 67 5.42 -0.74 -1.55
CA SER A 67 4.30 -0.12 -2.24
C SER A 67 3.06 -1.01 -2.25
N TYR A 68 1.89 -0.37 -2.27
CA TYR A 68 0.61 -1.04 -2.37
C TYR A 68 -0.36 -0.23 -3.23
N HIS A 69 -1.28 -0.93 -3.89
CA HIS A 69 -2.50 -0.32 -4.44
C HIS A 69 -3.54 -0.17 -3.34
N LEU A 70 -4.05 1.06 -3.20
CA LEU A 70 -5.09 1.46 -2.27
C LEU A 70 -6.30 1.98 -3.04
N GLU A 71 -7.50 1.78 -2.46
CA GLU A 71 -8.72 2.31 -3.02
C GLU A 71 -8.76 3.84 -2.92
N GLY A 72 -9.30 4.48 -3.95
CA GLY A 72 -9.25 5.93 -4.09
C GLY A 72 -9.92 6.71 -2.97
N HIS A 73 -10.86 6.11 -2.24
CA HIS A 73 -11.47 6.75 -1.07
C HIS A 73 -10.48 6.98 0.09
N PHE A 74 -9.33 6.29 0.11
CA PHE A 74 -8.21 6.56 1.01
C PHE A 74 -7.28 7.69 0.55
N TRP A 75 -7.40 8.17 -0.70
CA TRP A 75 -6.48 9.15 -1.28
C TRP A 75 -6.35 10.40 -0.41
N ASP A 76 -7.47 10.95 0.05
CA ASP A 76 -7.49 12.14 0.89
C ASP A 76 -7.08 11.84 2.34
N LEU A 77 -7.13 10.58 2.78
CA LEU A 77 -6.66 10.17 4.11
C LEU A 77 -5.12 10.07 4.17
N ALA A 78 -4.46 9.76 3.05
CA ALA A 78 -3.01 9.78 2.91
C ALA A 78 -2.50 11.23 2.76
N LYS A 79 -2.00 11.81 3.85
CA LYS A 79 -1.48 13.18 3.96
C LYS A 79 0.02 13.24 3.70
N VAL A 80 0.43 12.72 2.54
CA VAL A 80 1.83 12.66 2.11
C VAL A 80 2.00 13.27 0.71
N GLN A 81 3.24 13.36 0.24
CA GLN A 81 3.54 13.93 -1.08
C GLN A 81 2.82 13.15 -2.19
N ALA A 82 2.10 13.88 -3.05
CA ALA A 82 1.56 13.35 -4.29
C ALA A 82 2.58 13.55 -5.42
N LEU A 83 2.90 12.47 -6.12
CA LEU A 83 3.77 12.46 -7.29
C LEU A 83 2.92 12.32 -8.55
N ASP A 84 3.36 12.98 -9.63
CA ASP A 84 2.72 12.83 -10.94
C ASP A 84 2.79 11.37 -11.43
N PHE A 85 3.94 10.72 -11.21
CA PHE A 85 4.22 9.32 -11.53
C PHE A 85 4.86 8.62 -10.33
N ALA A 86 4.50 7.36 -10.10
CA ALA A 86 5.18 6.52 -9.14
C ALA A 86 6.64 6.27 -9.56
N PRO A 87 7.57 6.06 -8.62
CA PRO A 87 8.89 5.53 -8.92
C PRO A 87 8.82 4.19 -9.65
N ALA A 88 9.88 3.87 -10.42
CA ALA A 88 10.00 2.57 -11.08
C ALA A 88 9.92 1.43 -10.06
N TRP A 89 9.09 0.43 -10.35
CA TRP A 89 8.96 -0.75 -9.48
C TRP A 89 10.21 -1.62 -9.57
N ASP A 90 10.79 -1.94 -8.42
CA ASP A 90 12.02 -2.74 -8.30
C ASP A 90 11.77 -4.26 -8.37
N GLY A 91 10.52 -4.69 -8.54
CA GLY A 91 10.14 -6.10 -8.62
C GLY A 91 9.90 -6.78 -7.27
N HIS A 92 9.75 -6.03 -6.16
CA HIS A 92 9.57 -6.61 -4.84
C HIS A 92 8.32 -7.50 -4.70
N THR A 93 8.51 -8.63 -4.03
CA THR A 93 7.45 -9.59 -3.71
C THR A 93 6.81 -9.29 -2.35
N ALA A 94 5.74 -10.02 -2.01
CA ALA A 94 5.14 -9.95 -0.68
C ALA A 94 6.14 -10.32 0.44
N GLU A 95 7.04 -11.27 0.18
CA GLU A 95 8.09 -11.65 1.13
C GLU A 95 9.12 -10.52 1.30
N ASP A 96 9.51 -9.85 0.22
CA ASP A 96 10.41 -8.70 0.29
C ASP A 96 9.81 -7.57 1.13
N VAL A 97 8.52 -7.28 0.96
CA VAL A 97 7.82 -6.27 1.74
C VAL A 97 7.83 -6.61 3.23
N LEU A 98 7.55 -7.86 3.60
CA LEU A 98 7.63 -8.31 5.00
C LEU A 98 9.05 -8.18 5.55
N ASN A 99 10.06 -8.62 4.79
CA ASN A 99 11.46 -8.51 5.19
C ASN A 99 11.90 -7.05 5.36
N ARG A 100 11.49 -6.15 4.46
CA ARG A 100 11.79 -4.71 4.52
C ARG A 100 11.17 -4.07 5.77
N LEU A 101 9.91 -4.38 6.04
CA LEU A 101 9.18 -3.87 7.21
C LEU A 101 9.77 -4.42 8.53
N SER A 102 10.02 -5.73 8.63
CA SER A 102 10.51 -6.36 9.87
C SER A 102 11.93 -5.94 10.24
N ASN A 103 12.78 -5.62 9.25
CA ASN A 103 14.15 -5.15 9.50
C ASN A 103 14.24 -3.62 9.59
N TRP A 104 13.14 -2.90 9.39
CA TRP A 104 13.15 -1.44 9.51
C TRP A 104 13.11 -1.03 10.99
N GLU A 105 14.29 -0.73 11.53
CA GLU A 105 14.40 -0.19 12.89
C GLU A 105 14.06 1.30 12.88
N GLN A 106 13.04 1.67 13.67
CA GLN A 106 12.77 3.07 13.97
C GLN A 106 13.69 3.48 15.13
N GLY A 107 14.52 4.51 14.90
CA GLY A 107 15.35 5.07 15.96
C GLY A 107 14.47 5.52 17.13
N ILE A 108 14.66 4.91 18.29
CA ILE A 108 14.04 5.30 19.57
C ILE A 108 14.93 6.36 20.23
#